data_AF-A0AA43U0C5-F1
#
_entry.id   AF-A0AA43U0C5-F1
#
_cell.length_a   1.000
_cell.length_b   1.000
_cell.length_c   1.000
_cell.angle_alpha   90.00
_cell.angle_beta   90.00
_cell.angle_gamma   90.00
#
_symmetry.space_group_name_H-M   'P 1'
#
loop_
_entity.id
_entity.type
_entity.pdbx_description
1 polymer ?
#
loop_
_entity_poly.entity_id
_entity_poly.type
_entity_poly.pdbx_seq_one_letter_code
_entity_poly.pdbx_strand_id
1 'polypeptide(L)'
;MRIFSLSSLTLLSALHSAAFATEPLDRSEGLRPHSNTHGRRNTQGARAQAQVQGRAVDTNTSSSDDDDSDAIGLPSAASTGPTAPLSTGSTNPSGMPNTASKNVDSGRRLPHFTYDQLYNLQIKFLDSFIYPNNQKEAQKINSTIFSENVQGRVDVTRTFDGRELNTEYIYGLFSNLAASTNPDAFSLLGYATSYEIVHFAASQNIASASTRFNFTFPFLQLSVPVIIDTWNVFDAQGQVTMYDAVFRYFDWLFSYLLSTAATALHITEAELTASVTQKLAASICDTAMTYCNGTNTQYNSTQSCMTFLTQETRLGQPYELGRNTLLCRMVHQNMVPYRPSVHCPHIGPSGGGYCDDSPDYNGTVAQNYFSNLPFVYKSRNSHSPFMPGSVGTAGGDTS
;
A
#
# COMPACT_ATOMS: atom_id res chain seq x y z
N MET A 1 35.18 15.55 13.71
CA MET A 1 35.12 14.49 14.75
C MET A 1 34.06 13.49 14.30
N ARG A 2 34.47 12.38 13.68
CA ARG A 2 33.56 11.38 13.06
C ARG A 2 33.31 10.26 14.06
N ILE A 3 32.10 10.16 14.58
CA ILE A 3 31.58 8.98 15.27
C ILE A 3 30.50 8.41 14.35
N PHE A 4 30.90 7.56 13.41
CA PHE A 4 29.97 6.62 12.78
C PHE A 4 29.90 5.42 13.71
N SER A 5 28.75 5.23 14.35
CA SER A 5 28.49 4.13 15.27
C SER A 5 28.50 2.80 14.53
N LEU A 6 29.33 1.86 15.00
CA LEU A 6 29.40 0.47 14.53
C LEU A 6 28.12 -0.35 14.80
N SER A 7 27.06 0.24 15.37
CA SER A 7 25.83 -0.46 15.77
C SER A 7 24.87 -0.82 14.63
N SER A 8 25.00 -0.20 13.45
CA SER A 8 24.09 -0.48 12.33
C SER A 8 24.44 -1.76 11.55
N LEU A 9 25.72 -2.11 11.44
CA LEU A 9 26.17 -3.32 10.72
C LEU A 9 25.92 -4.60 11.53
N THR A 10 25.99 -4.54 12.86
CA THR A 10 25.82 -5.71 13.73
C THR A 10 24.39 -6.24 13.73
N LEU A 11 23.37 -5.39 13.60
CA LEU A 11 21.98 -5.86 13.57
C LEU A 11 21.62 -6.53 12.24
N LEU A 12 22.09 -6.00 11.10
CA LEU A 12 21.88 -6.63 9.80
C LEU A 12 22.62 -7.97 9.70
N SER A 13 23.82 -8.05 10.27
CA SER A 13 24.64 -9.28 10.34
C SER A 13 24.05 -10.31 11.31
N ALA A 14 23.45 -9.87 12.42
CA ALA A 14 22.76 -10.75 13.37
C ALA A 14 21.50 -11.37 12.73
N LEU A 15 20.71 -10.59 11.98
CA LEU A 15 19.56 -11.11 11.24
C LEU A 15 19.96 -12.10 10.14
N HIS A 16 21.07 -11.84 9.43
CA HIS A 16 21.64 -12.79 8.46
C HIS A 16 22.15 -14.09 9.09
N SER A 17 22.63 -14.05 10.34
CA SER A 17 23.18 -15.23 11.03
C SER A 17 22.11 -16.09 11.71
N ALA A 18 21.02 -15.49 12.18
CA ALA A 18 19.92 -16.20 12.81
C ALA A 18 19.04 -16.98 11.80
N ALA A 19 18.94 -16.50 10.54
CA ALA A 19 18.12 -17.13 9.50
C ALA A 19 18.67 -18.47 8.96
N PHE A 20 19.94 -18.81 9.22
CA PHE A 20 20.55 -20.07 8.78
C PHE A 20 20.55 -21.19 9.83
N ALA A 21 20.00 -20.93 11.03
CA ALA A 21 19.92 -21.91 12.11
C ALA A 21 18.51 -22.50 12.23
N THR A 22 18.03 -23.21 11.21
CA THR A 22 16.87 -24.10 11.36
C THR A 22 17.28 -25.53 11.05
N GLU A 23 17.59 -26.30 12.09
CA GLU A 23 17.64 -27.76 12.02
C GLU A 23 16.24 -28.35 11.79
N PRO A 24 16.12 -29.47 11.06
CA PRO A 24 14.83 -30.10 10.80
C PRO A 24 14.31 -30.76 12.08
N LEU A 25 13.11 -30.36 12.52
CA LEU A 25 12.37 -31.03 13.59
C LEU A 25 11.90 -32.41 13.09
N ASP A 26 12.61 -33.45 13.53
CA ASP A 26 12.18 -34.84 13.49
C ASP A 26 11.00 -35.06 14.44
N ARG A 27 9.85 -35.47 13.88
CA ARG A 27 8.69 -35.94 14.66
C ARG A 27 8.47 -37.41 14.34
N SER A 28 9.04 -38.27 15.17
CA SER A 28 8.71 -39.70 15.23
C SER A 28 7.94 -40.03 16.51
N GLU A 29 6.61 -40.01 16.43
CA GLU A 29 5.71 -40.83 17.25
C GLU A 29 4.59 -41.25 16.29
N GLY A 30 4.20 -42.50 16.10
CA GLY A 30 4.26 -43.65 16.97
C GLY A 30 2.90 -44.37 16.86
N LEU A 31 2.54 -44.90 15.68
CA LEU A 31 1.35 -45.73 15.50
C LEU A 31 1.65 -46.91 14.58
N ARG A 32 1.39 -48.11 15.10
CA ARG A 32 1.50 -49.43 14.47
C ARG A 32 0.17 -50.18 14.71
N PRO A 33 -0.17 -51.23 13.95
CA PRO A 33 -1.06 -51.09 12.79
C PRO A 33 -2.30 -52.01 12.86
N HIS A 34 -3.28 -51.76 11.99
CA HIS A 34 -4.24 -52.79 11.56
C HIS A 34 -4.22 -52.95 10.04
N SER A 35 -4.08 -54.21 9.61
CA SER A 35 -3.95 -54.70 8.24
C SER A 35 -5.28 -54.98 7.56
N ASN A 36 -5.42 -54.64 6.27
CA ASN A 36 -5.85 -55.53 5.17
C ASN A 36 -5.94 -54.71 3.86
N THR A 37 -5.03 -54.92 2.90
CA THR A 37 -5.14 -55.82 1.72
C THR A 37 -6.24 -55.46 0.70
N HIS A 38 -5.86 -54.75 -0.38
CA HIS A 38 -5.88 -55.25 -1.78
C HIS A 38 -5.69 -54.11 -2.81
N GLY A 39 -5.01 -54.42 -3.91
CA GLY A 39 -5.29 -53.77 -5.21
C GLY A 39 -4.18 -52.91 -5.83
N ARG A 40 -3.15 -53.56 -6.39
CA ARG A 40 -2.20 -52.98 -7.37
C ARG A 40 -2.92 -52.36 -8.58
N ARG A 41 -2.44 -51.20 -9.07
CA ARG A 41 -1.93 -51.11 -10.45
C ARG A 41 -1.01 -49.91 -10.68
N ASN A 42 0.15 -50.25 -11.22
CA ASN A 42 1.27 -49.44 -11.67
C ASN A 42 0.95 -48.88 -13.06
N THR A 43 1.39 -47.66 -13.40
CA THR A 43 1.94 -47.35 -14.74
C THR A 43 2.90 -46.17 -14.66
N GLN A 44 4.15 -46.46 -15.05
CA GLN A 44 5.21 -45.53 -15.37
C GLN A 44 5.06 -45.02 -16.82
N GLY A 45 5.59 -43.83 -17.08
CA GLY A 45 5.94 -43.29 -18.40
C GLY A 45 6.31 -41.81 -18.23
N ALA A 46 7.56 -41.40 -18.00
CA ALA A 46 8.77 -41.43 -18.83
C ALA A 46 8.83 -40.35 -19.93
N ARG A 47 9.83 -39.46 -19.78
CA ARG A 47 10.55 -38.61 -20.77
C ARG A 47 9.80 -37.37 -21.32
N ALA A 48 10.43 -36.22 -21.60
CA ALA A 48 11.85 -35.91 -21.85
C ALA A 48 12.23 -34.48 -21.41
N GLN A 49 13.45 -34.33 -20.92
CA GLN A 49 14.20 -33.08 -20.86
C GLN A 49 14.82 -32.80 -22.24
N ALA A 50 14.83 -31.54 -22.67
CA ALA A 50 15.68 -31.06 -23.76
C ALA A 50 16.55 -29.91 -23.24
N GLN A 51 17.83 -30.22 -23.02
CA GLN A 51 18.91 -29.24 -22.97
C GLN A 51 19.21 -28.76 -24.39
N VAL A 52 19.38 -27.45 -24.56
CA VAL A 52 20.10 -26.88 -25.70
C VAL A 52 21.25 -26.07 -25.12
N GLN A 53 22.48 -26.55 -25.33
CA GLN A 53 23.72 -25.82 -25.14
C GLN A 53 24.18 -25.23 -26.48
N GLY A 54 24.69 -24.00 -26.42
CA GLY A 54 25.86 -23.56 -27.19
C GLY A 54 25.58 -22.80 -28.48
N ARG A 55 25.89 -21.49 -28.48
CA ARG A 55 27.06 -20.98 -29.23
C ARG A 55 27.41 -19.55 -28.82
N ALA A 56 28.64 -19.39 -28.35
CA ALA A 56 29.34 -18.11 -28.32
C ALA A 56 29.77 -17.74 -29.75
N VAL A 57 29.66 -16.45 -30.08
CA VAL A 57 30.39 -15.83 -31.19
C VAL A 57 30.95 -14.51 -30.66
N ASP A 58 32.25 -14.50 -30.45
CA ASP A 58 33.06 -13.29 -30.37
C ASP A 58 33.23 -12.70 -31.77
N THR A 59 33.04 -11.38 -31.93
CA THR A 59 33.87 -10.54 -32.81
C THR A 59 33.79 -9.07 -32.39
N ASN A 60 34.89 -8.58 -31.82
CA ASN A 60 35.67 -7.39 -32.22
C ASN A 60 34.99 -6.05 -32.57
N THR A 61 35.30 -5.06 -31.72
CA THR A 61 35.99 -3.77 -32.00
C THR A 61 35.57 -2.87 -33.18
N SER A 62 35.12 -1.66 -32.84
CA SER A 62 35.62 -0.34 -33.33
C SER A 62 34.79 0.75 -32.62
N SER A 63 35.29 1.53 -31.65
CA SER A 63 36.19 2.70 -31.77
C SER A 63 35.87 3.63 -32.94
N SER A 64 35.12 4.69 -32.65
CA SER A 64 35.26 6.00 -33.29
C SER A 64 34.76 7.04 -32.30
N ASP A 65 35.73 7.71 -31.67
CA ASP A 65 35.59 9.07 -31.17
C ASP A 65 35.10 9.98 -32.30
N ASP A 66 34.27 10.96 -31.98
CA ASP A 66 34.36 12.31 -32.55
C ASP A 66 33.61 13.28 -31.63
N ASP A 67 34.39 14.25 -31.15
CA ASP A 67 34.00 15.50 -30.54
C ASP A 67 33.02 16.28 -31.46
N ASP A 68 32.03 16.97 -30.90
CA ASP A 68 32.04 18.43 -30.97
C ASP A 68 30.98 19.09 -30.08
N SER A 69 31.46 20.15 -29.45
CA SER A 69 30.77 21.20 -28.71
C SER A 69 29.68 21.93 -29.51
N ASP A 70 28.61 22.35 -28.83
CA ASP A 70 28.27 23.78 -28.83
C ASP A 70 27.22 24.17 -27.78
N ALA A 71 27.55 25.26 -27.10
CA ALA A 71 26.75 25.97 -26.13
C ALA A 71 25.90 27.03 -26.82
N ILE A 72 24.60 27.15 -26.50
CA ILE A 72 23.84 28.39 -26.73
C ILE A 72 22.98 28.69 -25.52
N GLY A 73 23.05 29.95 -25.10
CA GLY A 73 22.51 30.49 -23.87
C GLY A 73 21.00 30.71 -23.84
N LEU A 74 20.54 30.88 -22.60
CA LEU A 74 19.23 31.36 -22.14
C LEU A 74 18.74 32.63 -22.86
N PRO A 75 17.45 33.00 -22.70
CA PRO A 75 17.22 33.98 -21.64
C PRO A 75 16.00 33.73 -20.74
N SER A 76 16.15 34.34 -19.56
CA SER A 76 15.23 34.54 -18.45
C SER A 76 13.90 35.20 -18.82
N ALA A 77 12.82 34.79 -18.15
CA ALA A 77 11.64 35.61 -17.95
C ALA A 77 11.08 35.41 -16.54
N ALA A 78 11.23 36.46 -15.72
CA ALA A 78 10.54 36.66 -14.47
C ALA A 78 9.09 37.11 -14.74
N SER A 79 8.11 36.63 -13.98
CA SER A 79 6.83 37.33 -13.75
C SER A 79 5.97 36.64 -12.68
N THR A 80 5.93 37.24 -11.49
CA THR A 80 4.74 37.50 -10.65
C THR A 80 3.72 36.39 -10.41
N GLY A 81 3.59 35.97 -9.14
CA GLY A 81 2.46 35.16 -8.67
C GLY A 81 1.13 35.93 -8.61
N PRO A 82 0.08 35.25 -8.15
CA PRO A 82 -0.86 35.90 -7.26
C PRO A 82 -1.16 35.07 -6.01
N THR A 83 -1.14 35.78 -4.90
CA THR A 83 -1.79 35.46 -3.62
C THR A 83 -3.25 35.06 -3.80
N ALA A 84 -3.65 33.91 -3.27
CA ALA A 84 -5.06 33.58 -3.03
C ALA A 84 -5.35 33.75 -1.52
N PRO A 85 -6.35 34.57 -1.14
CA PRO A 85 -6.68 34.79 0.26
C PRO A 85 -7.59 33.69 0.82
N LEU A 86 -7.38 33.39 2.10
CA LEU A 86 -8.35 32.76 2.98
C LEU A 86 -9.69 33.53 2.94
N SER A 87 -10.80 32.83 2.71
CA SER A 87 -12.14 33.36 2.96
C SER A 87 -12.89 32.39 3.88
N THR A 88 -13.00 32.83 5.13
CA THR A 88 -14.14 32.58 6.01
C THR A 88 -15.37 33.28 5.43
N GLY A 89 -16.58 32.73 5.63
CA GLY A 89 -17.81 33.47 5.35
C GLY A 89 -18.98 32.63 4.87
N SER A 90 -19.70 32.03 5.82
CA SER A 90 -21.10 31.65 5.68
C SER A 90 -21.95 32.87 5.34
N THR A 91 -22.68 32.85 4.21
CA THR A 91 -23.96 33.55 4.09
C THR A 91 -24.88 32.79 3.12
N ASN A 92 -26.07 32.50 3.62
CA ASN A 92 -27.20 31.93 2.90
C ASN A 92 -28.03 33.09 2.31
N PRO A 93 -28.52 33.01 1.06
CA PRO A 93 -29.78 33.67 0.75
C PRO A 93 -30.76 32.73 0.05
N SER A 94 -31.89 32.54 0.74
CA SER A 94 -33.14 32.00 0.25
C SER A 94 -33.73 32.86 -0.89
N GLY A 95 -34.24 32.25 -1.97
CA GLY A 95 -35.18 32.94 -2.87
C GLY A 95 -35.33 32.47 -4.33
N MET A 96 -35.95 31.29 -4.55
CA MET A 96 -36.78 30.88 -5.73
C MET A 96 -36.10 30.76 -7.13
N PRO A 97 -36.67 30.01 -8.12
CA PRO A 97 -37.96 29.31 -8.15
C PRO A 97 -37.89 27.81 -8.43
N ASN A 98 -38.98 27.16 -8.05
CA ASN A 98 -39.39 25.79 -8.34
C ASN A 98 -39.30 25.49 -9.84
N THR A 99 -38.17 24.98 -10.30
CA THR A 99 -38.05 24.29 -11.59
C THR A 99 -38.08 22.81 -11.29
N ALA A 100 -39.07 22.14 -11.88
CA ALA A 100 -39.34 20.72 -11.73
C ALA A 100 -38.04 19.92 -11.68
N SER A 101 -37.87 19.15 -10.60
CA SER A 101 -36.91 18.06 -10.51
C SER A 101 -37.09 17.18 -11.74
N LYS A 102 -36.26 17.43 -12.78
CA LYS A 102 -35.98 16.42 -13.78
C LYS A 102 -35.20 15.36 -13.03
N ASN A 103 -35.92 14.32 -12.63
CA ASN A 103 -35.34 13.02 -12.33
C ASN A 103 -34.30 12.70 -13.40
N VAL A 104 -33.02 12.94 -13.09
CA VAL A 104 -31.91 12.35 -13.81
C VAL A 104 -31.73 10.95 -13.25
N ASP A 105 -32.77 10.12 -13.41
CA ASP A 105 -32.63 8.68 -13.49
C ASP A 105 -32.49 8.34 -14.98
N SER A 106 -31.46 8.89 -15.62
CA SER A 106 -31.03 8.41 -16.93
C SER A 106 -30.33 7.09 -16.68
N GLY A 107 -31.09 6.01 -16.79
CA GLY A 107 -30.68 4.64 -16.52
C GLY A 107 -29.36 4.25 -17.18
N ARG A 108 -28.26 4.42 -16.43
CA ARG A 108 -26.99 3.78 -16.75
C ARG A 108 -27.16 2.32 -16.39
N ARG A 109 -27.54 1.50 -17.38
CA ARG A 109 -27.61 0.05 -17.23
C ARG A 109 -26.26 -0.41 -16.67
N LEU A 110 -26.27 -0.96 -15.46
CA LEU A 110 -25.06 -1.48 -14.84
C LEU A 110 -24.47 -2.56 -15.76
N PRO A 111 -23.14 -2.64 -15.89
CA PRO A 111 -22.53 -3.74 -16.60
C PRO A 111 -22.99 -5.07 -16.02
N HIS A 112 -23.28 -6.04 -16.88
CA HIS A 112 -23.61 -7.39 -16.45
C HIS A 112 -22.52 -8.32 -16.94
N PHE A 113 -21.71 -8.81 -16.01
CA PHE A 113 -20.71 -9.83 -16.24
C PHE A 113 -21.22 -11.19 -15.76
N THR A 114 -20.77 -12.24 -16.42
CA THR A 114 -20.90 -13.61 -15.92
C THR A 114 -19.98 -13.83 -14.71
N TYR A 115 -20.24 -14.89 -13.94
CA TYR A 115 -19.39 -15.27 -12.81
C TYR A 115 -17.93 -15.46 -13.24
N ASP A 116 -17.69 -16.18 -14.33
CA ASP A 116 -16.33 -16.43 -14.85
C ASP A 116 -15.64 -15.15 -15.33
N GLN A 117 -16.38 -14.21 -15.93
CA GLN A 117 -15.83 -12.90 -16.29
C GLN A 117 -15.40 -12.12 -15.05
N LEU A 118 -16.20 -12.10 -13.99
CA LEU A 118 -15.85 -11.42 -12.74
C LEU A 118 -14.67 -12.10 -12.04
N TYR A 119 -14.61 -13.44 -12.07
CA TYR A 119 -13.47 -14.18 -11.54
C TYR A 119 -12.17 -13.84 -12.28
N ASN A 120 -12.22 -13.77 -13.62
CA ASN A 120 -11.06 -13.38 -14.43
C ASN A 120 -10.66 -11.91 -14.23
N LEU A 121 -11.62 -11.00 -14.05
CA LEU A 121 -11.34 -9.60 -13.71
C LEU A 121 -10.68 -9.48 -12.34
N GLN A 122 -11.16 -10.25 -11.36
CA GLN A 122 -10.54 -10.35 -10.04
C GLN A 122 -9.11 -10.90 -10.13
N ILE A 123 -8.88 -11.98 -10.88
CA ILE A 123 -7.54 -12.52 -11.12
C ILE A 123 -6.62 -11.46 -11.73
N LYS A 124 -7.07 -10.75 -12.77
CA LYS A 124 -6.29 -9.67 -13.40
C LYS A 124 -5.87 -8.60 -12.38
N PHE A 125 -6.78 -8.21 -11.48
CA PHE A 125 -6.47 -7.28 -10.40
C PHE A 125 -5.44 -7.87 -9.41
N LEU A 126 -5.60 -9.13 -8.99
CA LEU A 126 -4.67 -9.77 -8.05
C LEU A 126 -3.28 -10.06 -8.65
N ASP A 127 -3.22 -10.51 -9.90
CA ASP A 127 -1.98 -10.73 -10.66
C ASP A 127 -1.17 -9.46 -10.80
N SER A 128 -1.84 -8.31 -10.91
CA SER A 128 -1.18 -7.01 -10.97
C SER A 128 -0.61 -6.54 -9.63
N PHE A 129 -1.12 -7.08 -8.51
CA PHE A 129 -0.71 -6.70 -7.15
C PHE A 129 0.55 -7.43 -6.67
N ILE A 130 0.80 -8.65 -7.17
CA ILE A 130 1.98 -9.44 -6.77
C ILE A 130 3.27 -8.94 -7.45
N TYR A 131 4.40 -9.11 -6.76
CA TYR A 131 5.73 -8.87 -7.34
C TYR A 131 6.09 -9.97 -8.35
N PRO A 132 6.74 -9.65 -9.49
CA PRO A 132 7.19 -8.32 -9.94
C PRO A 132 6.18 -7.55 -10.81
N ASN A 133 4.93 -8.02 -10.92
CA ASN A 133 3.93 -7.37 -11.78
C ASN A 133 3.53 -5.99 -11.27
N ASN A 134 3.43 -5.81 -9.95
CA ASN A 134 3.14 -4.52 -9.33
C ASN A 134 4.14 -3.43 -9.71
N GLN A 135 5.43 -3.75 -9.87
CA GLN A 135 6.44 -2.79 -10.31
C GLN A 135 6.13 -2.25 -11.71
N LYS A 136 5.67 -3.12 -12.63
CA LYS A 136 5.31 -2.71 -13.99
C LYS A 136 4.08 -1.83 -14.00
N GLU A 137 3.10 -2.06 -13.13
CA GLU A 137 1.92 -1.21 -13.02
C GLU A 137 2.24 0.14 -12.35
N ALA A 138 3.06 0.13 -11.29
CA ALA A 138 3.50 1.34 -10.61
C ALA A 138 4.18 2.34 -11.56
N GLN A 139 5.05 1.84 -12.43
CA GLN A 139 5.79 2.65 -13.41
C GLN A 139 4.89 3.32 -14.45
N LYS A 140 3.67 2.82 -14.67
CA LYS A 140 2.73 3.47 -15.60
C LYS A 140 2.17 4.76 -15.01
N ILE A 141 2.12 4.89 -13.68
CA ILE A 141 1.47 5.98 -12.92
C ILE A 141 -0.06 6.02 -13.14
N ASN A 142 -0.56 5.68 -14.31
CA ASN A 142 -1.97 5.73 -14.69
C ASN A 142 -2.49 4.35 -15.13
N SER A 143 -2.35 3.32 -14.29
CA SER A 143 -2.71 1.95 -14.64
C SER A 143 -4.16 1.84 -15.14
N THR A 144 -4.33 1.24 -16.31
CA THR A 144 -5.65 1.03 -16.95
C THR A 144 -6.45 -0.10 -16.30
N ILE A 145 -5.94 -0.71 -15.22
CA ILE A 145 -6.71 -1.57 -14.35
C ILE A 145 -7.77 -0.76 -13.61
N PHE A 146 -7.46 0.50 -13.28
CA PHE A 146 -8.38 1.43 -12.65
C PHE A 146 -9.06 2.35 -13.66
N SER A 147 -10.33 2.69 -13.40
CA SER A 147 -10.99 3.77 -14.11
C SER A 147 -10.37 5.11 -13.75
N GLU A 148 -10.66 6.17 -14.51
CA GLU A 148 -10.06 7.50 -14.26
C GLU A 148 -10.43 8.05 -12.88
N ASN A 149 -11.70 7.89 -12.49
CA ASN A 149 -12.28 8.41 -11.25
C ASN A 149 -12.50 7.28 -10.23
N VAL A 150 -11.57 6.32 -10.16
CA VAL A 150 -11.66 5.23 -9.18
C VAL A 150 -11.69 5.77 -7.75
N GLN A 151 -12.47 5.14 -6.88
CA GLN A 151 -12.49 5.38 -5.44
C GLN A 151 -12.00 4.13 -4.70
N GLY A 152 -10.87 4.24 -4.02
CA GLY A 152 -10.26 3.13 -3.28
C GLY A 152 -10.32 3.36 -1.78
N ARG A 153 -10.51 2.30 -1.00
CA ARG A 153 -10.34 2.34 0.46
C ARG A 153 -9.59 1.12 0.94
N VAL A 154 -8.68 1.32 1.88
CA VAL A 154 -7.95 0.25 2.59
C VAL A 154 -8.03 0.52 4.08
N ASP A 155 -8.57 -0.44 4.84
CA ASP A 155 -8.93 -0.31 6.26
C ASP A 155 -7.83 0.25 7.18
N VAL A 156 -6.59 -0.23 7.04
CA VAL A 156 -5.47 0.19 7.89
C VAL A 156 -4.84 1.52 7.47
N THR A 157 -5.23 2.07 6.32
CA THR A 157 -4.73 3.35 5.80
C THR A 157 -5.85 4.39 5.66
N ARG A 158 -6.28 4.71 4.44
CA ARG A 158 -7.24 5.77 4.09
C ARG A 158 -8.00 5.45 2.80
N THR A 159 -8.63 6.48 2.27
CA THR A 159 -9.28 6.55 0.96
C THR A 159 -8.35 7.14 -0.09
N PHE A 160 -8.56 6.76 -1.36
CA PHE A 160 -7.73 7.16 -2.50
C PHE A 160 -8.61 7.53 -3.69
N ASP A 161 -8.51 8.77 -4.15
CA ASP A 161 -9.34 9.28 -5.24
C ASP A 161 -8.53 9.42 -6.53
N GLY A 162 -9.06 8.85 -7.61
CA GLY A 162 -8.50 8.97 -8.95
C GLY A 162 -7.40 7.96 -9.27
N ARG A 163 -7.20 7.72 -10.56
CA ARG A 163 -6.36 6.63 -11.09
C ARG A 163 -4.91 6.68 -10.59
N GLU A 164 -4.31 7.86 -10.55
CA GLU A 164 -2.88 7.97 -10.27
C GLU A 164 -2.54 7.56 -8.84
N LEU A 165 -3.27 8.13 -7.87
CA LEU A 165 -3.09 7.77 -6.47
C LEU A 165 -3.34 6.27 -6.24
N ASN A 166 -4.43 5.73 -6.79
CA ASN A 166 -4.72 4.30 -6.64
C ASN A 166 -3.63 3.41 -7.27
N THR A 167 -3.05 3.81 -8.41
CA THR A 167 -1.91 3.09 -9.02
C THR A 167 -0.69 3.08 -8.09
N GLU A 168 -0.36 4.22 -7.48
CA GLU A 168 0.79 4.34 -6.58
C GLU A 168 0.60 3.59 -5.27
N TYR A 169 -0.58 3.67 -4.67
CA TYR A 169 -0.83 3.01 -3.38
C TYR A 169 -0.97 1.50 -3.50
N ILE A 170 -1.65 1.00 -4.53
CA ILE A 170 -1.86 -0.44 -4.68
C ILE A 170 -0.63 -1.11 -5.28
N TYR A 171 0.09 -0.48 -6.20
CA TYR A 171 1.21 -1.09 -6.89
C TYR A 171 2.57 -0.49 -6.50
N GLY A 172 2.64 0.83 -6.39
CA GLY A 172 3.87 1.56 -6.07
C GLY A 172 4.42 1.24 -4.68
N LEU A 173 3.57 1.26 -3.65
CA LEU A 173 3.95 0.98 -2.25
C LEU A 173 4.76 -0.31 -2.11
N PHE A 174 4.26 -1.41 -2.68
CA PHE A 174 4.87 -2.73 -2.53
C PHE A 174 6.01 -2.99 -3.52
N SER A 175 6.02 -2.30 -4.66
CA SER A 175 7.05 -2.47 -5.69
C SER A 175 8.43 -1.99 -5.23
N ASN A 176 8.52 -0.84 -4.55
CA ASN A 176 9.82 -0.30 -4.10
C ASN A 176 10.43 -1.11 -2.95
N LEU A 177 9.61 -1.83 -2.18
CA LEU A 177 10.08 -2.75 -1.14
C LEU A 177 10.81 -3.97 -1.72
N ALA A 178 10.37 -4.43 -2.89
CA ALA A 178 10.93 -5.60 -3.55
C ALA A 178 12.02 -5.26 -4.55
N ALA A 179 11.92 -4.10 -5.21
CA ALA A 179 12.74 -3.73 -6.35
C ALA A 179 14.13 -3.17 -6.01
N SER A 180 14.50 -3.03 -4.73
CA SER A 180 15.83 -2.52 -4.33
C SER A 180 16.20 -1.17 -5.00
N THR A 181 15.22 -0.33 -5.35
CA THR A 181 15.45 1.05 -5.82
C THR A 181 15.94 1.95 -4.70
N ASN A 182 15.67 1.56 -3.45
CA ASN A 182 16.38 2.00 -2.26
C ASN A 182 16.67 0.77 -1.39
N PRO A 183 17.76 0.03 -1.64
CA PRO A 183 18.07 -1.21 -0.91
C PRO A 183 18.34 -0.96 0.58
N ASP A 184 18.57 0.30 0.95
CA ASP A 184 18.80 0.75 2.32
C ASP A 184 17.52 1.27 3.00
N ALA A 185 16.40 1.40 2.27
CA ALA A 185 15.13 1.84 2.87
C ALA A 185 14.60 0.78 3.82
N PHE A 186 14.65 1.08 5.11
CA PHE A 186 14.06 0.23 6.13
C PHE A 186 12.53 0.35 6.10
N SER A 187 11.85 -0.79 6.02
CA SER A 187 10.40 -0.88 6.11
C SER A 187 9.96 -2.12 6.86
N LEU A 188 8.85 -2.00 7.59
CA LEU A 188 8.15 -3.12 8.22
C LEU A 188 7.11 -3.75 7.29
N LEU A 189 6.88 -3.16 6.13
CA LEU A 189 5.94 -3.68 5.15
C LEU A 189 6.58 -4.86 4.39
N GLY A 190 5.77 -5.86 4.10
CA GLY A 190 6.12 -6.93 3.18
C GLY A 190 5.47 -6.73 1.82
N TYR A 191 5.87 -7.52 0.85
CA TYR A 191 5.28 -7.54 -0.49
C TYR A 191 4.74 -8.94 -0.84
N ALA A 192 3.65 -8.99 -1.60
CA ALA A 192 3.05 -10.25 -2.03
C ALA A 192 3.85 -10.89 -3.19
N THR A 193 4.09 -12.19 -3.11
CA THR A 193 4.82 -12.97 -4.15
C THR A 193 3.95 -13.99 -4.87
N SER A 194 2.92 -14.49 -4.19
CA SER A 194 1.94 -15.41 -4.74
C SER A 194 0.63 -15.27 -3.97
N TYR A 195 -0.45 -15.85 -4.50
CA TYR A 195 -1.74 -15.83 -3.83
C TYR A 195 -2.60 -17.04 -4.18
N GLU A 196 -3.61 -17.28 -3.34
CA GLU A 196 -4.75 -18.14 -3.64
C GLU A 196 -6.05 -17.45 -3.21
N ILE A 197 -7.09 -17.56 -4.04
CA ILE A 197 -8.43 -17.09 -3.69
C ILE A 197 -9.10 -18.18 -2.84
N VAL A 198 -9.39 -17.90 -1.58
CA VAL A 198 -9.98 -18.88 -0.64
C VAL A 198 -11.50 -18.81 -0.62
N HIS A 199 -12.07 -17.63 -0.84
CA HIS A 199 -13.51 -17.43 -1.00
C HIS A 199 -13.75 -16.44 -2.14
N PHE A 200 -14.76 -16.70 -2.96
CA PHE A 200 -15.15 -15.81 -4.06
C PHE A 200 -16.67 -15.73 -4.19
N ALA A 201 -17.18 -14.51 -4.28
CA ALA A 201 -18.58 -14.22 -4.56
C ALA A 201 -18.65 -13.13 -5.62
N ALA A 202 -19.60 -13.25 -6.55
CA ALA A 202 -19.70 -12.32 -7.67
C ALA A 202 -21.15 -12.15 -8.11
N SER A 203 -21.52 -10.93 -8.49
CA SER A 203 -22.86 -10.60 -8.99
C SER A 203 -22.82 -9.29 -9.78
N GLN A 204 -23.54 -9.25 -10.91
CA GLN A 204 -23.63 -8.07 -11.79
C GLN A 204 -22.25 -7.57 -12.26
N ASN A 205 -21.72 -6.53 -11.64
CA ASN A 205 -20.40 -5.95 -11.90
C ASN A 205 -19.52 -5.89 -10.64
N ILE A 206 -19.85 -6.70 -9.64
CA ILE A 206 -19.19 -6.72 -8.34
C ILE A 206 -18.55 -8.08 -8.13
N ALA A 207 -17.31 -8.07 -7.66
CA ALA A 207 -16.64 -9.26 -7.15
C ALA A 207 -16.19 -9.01 -5.71
N SER A 208 -16.30 -10.03 -4.88
CA SER A 208 -15.69 -10.06 -3.55
C SER A 208 -14.84 -11.31 -3.41
N ALA A 209 -13.64 -11.15 -2.87
CA ALA A 209 -12.70 -12.23 -2.69
C ALA A 209 -12.00 -12.12 -1.33
N SER A 210 -11.97 -13.22 -0.59
CA SER A 210 -10.95 -13.43 0.43
C SER A 210 -9.76 -14.07 -0.25
N THR A 211 -8.61 -13.41 -0.20
CA THR A 211 -7.40 -13.88 -0.87
C THR A 211 -6.28 -14.04 0.15
N ARG A 212 -5.65 -15.22 0.16
CA ARG A 212 -4.47 -15.48 0.98
C ARG A 212 -3.24 -15.26 0.11
N PHE A 213 -2.45 -14.27 0.47
CA PHE A 213 -1.21 -13.92 -0.17
C PHE A 213 -0.02 -14.45 0.63
N ASN A 214 1.03 -14.88 -0.06
CA ASN A 214 2.32 -15.10 0.57
C ASN A 214 3.10 -13.79 0.56
N PHE A 215 3.21 -13.14 1.73
CA PHE A 215 3.98 -11.90 1.87
C PHE A 215 5.39 -12.19 2.33
N THR A 216 6.37 -11.56 1.68
CA THR A 216 7.78 -11.57 2.10
C THR A 216 8.10 -10.26 2.81
N PHE A 217 8.68 -10.35 4.00
CA PHE A 217 9.09 -9.23 4.85
C PHE A 217 10.63 -9.15 4.87
N PRO A 218 11.24 -8.25 4.08
CA PRO A 218 12.70 -8.21 3.93
C PRO A 218 13.46 -8.01 5.23
N PHE A 219 12.92 -7.20 6.15
CA PHE A 219 13.59 -6.88 7.40
C PHE A 219 13.80 -8.10 8.33
N LEU A 220 13.05 -9.19 8.13
CA LEU A 220 13.23 -10.47 8.83
C LEU A 220 13.62 -11.62 7.92
N GLN A 221 13.69 -11.39 6.60
CA GLN A 221 13.82 -12.45 5.60
C GLN A 221 12.77 -13.57 5.78
N LEU A 222 11.58 -13.18 6.24
CA LEU A 222 10.49 -14.09 6.59
C LEU A 222 9.37 -13.98 5.58
N SER A 223 8.78 -15.11 5.18
CA SER A 223 7.53 -15.12 4.41
C SER A 223 6.40 -15.73 5.22
N VAL A 224 5.26 -15.04 5.28
CA VAL A 224 4.06 -15.50 6.00
C VAL A 224 2.77 -15.24 5.21
N PRO A 225 1.73 -16.05 5.41
CA PRO A 225 0.44 -15.83 4.79
C PRO A 225 -0.27 -14.60 5.37
N VAL A 226 -0.82 -13.75 4.50
CA VAL A 226 -1.65 -12.59 4.84
C VAL A 226 -2.97 -12.71 4.10
N ILE A 227 -4.10 -12.53 4.81
CA ILE A 227 -5.42 -12.58 4.18
C ILE A 227 -5.92 -11.16 3.98
N ILE A 228 -6.24 -10.84 2.73
CA ILE A 228 -6.87 -9.57 2.35
C ILE A 228 -8.23 -9.88 1.76
N ASP A 229 -9.27 -9.26 2.31
CA ASP A 229 -10.58 -9.22 1.67
C ASP A 229 -10.66 -8.05 0.72
N THR A 230 -11.24 -8.27 -0.44
CA THR A 230 -11.49 -7.21 -1.42
C THR A 230 -12.94 -7.25 -1.86
N TRP A 231 -13.50 -6.05 -2.05
CA TRP A 231 -14.72 -5.83 -2.80
C TRP A 231 -14.37 -4.92 -3.97
N ASN A 232 -14.60 -5.37 -5.20
CA ASN A 232 -14.27 -4.64 -6.41
C ASN A 232 -15.54 -4.41 -7.24
N VAL A 233 -15.62 -3.23 -7.85
CA VAL A 233 -16.69 -2.85 -8.78
C VAL A 233 -16.07 -2.54 -10.13
N PHE A 234 -16.61 -3.13 -11.19
CA PHE A 234 -16.08 -2.98 -12.53
C PHE A 234 -17.01 -2.14 -13.42
N ASP A 235 -16.43 -1.31 -14.29
CA ASP A 235 -17.18 -0.69 -15.39
C ASP A 235 -17.33 -1.65 -16.58
N ALA A 236 -17.97 -1.19 -17.67
CA ALA A 236 -18.19 -1.99 -18.86
C ALA A 236 -16.90 -2.37 -19.60
N GLN A 237 -15.79 -1.69 -19.32
CA GLN A 237 -14.46 -1.96 -19.86
C GLN A 237 -13.69 -2.95 -18.97
N GLY A 238 -14.24 -3.34 -17.83
CA GLY A 238 -13.59 -4.21 -16.86
C GLY A 238 -12.54 -3.48 -16.01
N GLN A 239 -12.60 -2.15 -15.93
CA GLN A 239 -11.75 -1.38 -15.04
C GLN A 239 -12.38 -1.29 -13.66
N VAL A 240 -11.56 -1.31 -12.62
CA VAL A 240 -11.99 -1.12 -11.24
C VAL A 240 -12.39 0.34 -11.06
N THR A 241 -13.67 0.58 -10.76
CA THR A 241 -14.22 1.90 -10.45
C THR A 241 -14.30 2.18 -8.94
N MET A 242 -14.44 1.13 -8.14
CA MET A 242 -14.37 1.23 -6.68
C MET A 242 -13.76 -0.04 -6.13
N TYR A 243 -12.98 0.11 -5.06
CA TYR A 243 -12.62 -1.03 -4.23
C TYR A 243 -12.61 -0.70 -2.75
N ASP A 244 -12.87 -1.73 -1.94
CA ASP A 244 -12.72 -1.70 -0.50
C ASP A 244 -11.89 -2.92 -0.07
N ALA A 245 -10.77 -2.69 0.60
CA ALA A 245 -9.84 -3.74 1.01
C ALA A 245 -9.65 -3.76 2.52
N VAL A 246 -9.64 -4.95 3.09
CA VAL A 246 -9.48 -5.18 4.54
C VAL A 246 -8.36 -6.18 4.77
N PHE A 247 -7.33 -5.76 5.52
CA PHE A 247 -6.28 -6.65 5.98
C PHE A 247 -6.75 -7.41 7.22
N ARG A 248 -7.16 -8.67 7.02
CA ARG A 248 -7.63 -9.48 8.16
C ARG A 248 -6.49 -9.72 9.14
N TYR A 249 -6.75 -9.45 10.42
CA TYR A 249 -5.84 -9.70 11.53
C TYR A 249 -4.51 -8.92 11.44
N PHE A 250 -4.51 -7.75 10.79
CA PHE A 250 -3.28 -6.96 10.61
C PHE A 250 -2.58 -6.64 11.93
N ASP A 251 -3.33 -6.29 12.98
CA ASP A 251 -2.79 -6.08 14.32
C ASP A 251 -2.02 -7.30 14.84
N TRP A 252 -2.59 -8.50 14.68
CA TRP A 252 -1.95 -9.74 15.12
C TRP A 252 -0.73 -10.09 14.28
N LEU A 253 -0.81 -9.88 12.95
CA LEU A 253 0.34 -10.03 12.06
C LEU A 253 1.51 -9.13 12.52
N PHE A 254 1.22 -7.87 12.83
CA PHE A 254 2.25 -6.91 13.27
C PHE A 254 2.89 -7.34 14.60
N SER A 255 2.10 -7.74 15.60
CA SER A 255 2.62 -8.28 16.86
C SER A 255 3.46 -9.54 16.65
N TYR A 256 3.01 -10.46 15.78
CA TYR A 256 3.76 -11.67 15.44
C TYR A 256 5.12 -11.34 14.82
N LEU A 257 5.18 -10.40 13.88
CA LEU A 257 6.42 -9.98 13.24
C LEU A 257 7.40 -9.34 14.24
N LEU A 258 6.93 -8.42 15.08
CA LEU A 258 7.78 -7.78 16.09
C LEU A 258 8.29 -8.79 17.13
N SER A 259 7.43 -9.68 17.62
CA SER A 259 7.85 -10.69 18.61
C SER A 259 8.86 -11.68 18.02
N THR A 260 8.68 -12.07 16.76
CA THR A 260 9.62 -12.91 16.01
C THR A 260 10.97 -12.20 15.85
N ALA A 261 10.96 -10.92 15.51
CA ALA A 261 12.17 -10.10 15.37
C ALA A 261 12.92 -9.94 16.70
N ALA A 262 12.20 -9.66 17.79
CA ALA A 262 12.77 -9.50 19.13
C ALA A 262 13.45 -10.79 19.59
N THR A 263 12.77 -11.93 19.38
CA THR A 263 13.28 -13.27 19.68
C THR A 263 14.55 -13.57 18.89
N ALA A 264 14.56 -13.31 17.58
CA ALA A 264 15.72 -13.55 16.71
C ALA A 264 16.94 -12.71 17.09
N LEU A 265 16.72 -11.54 17.71
CA LEU A 265 17.76 -10.62 18.16
C LEU A 265 18.13 -10.77 19.64
N HIS A 266 17.44 -11.64 20.38
CA HIS A 266 17.58 -11.80 21.83
C HIS A 266 17.45 -10.48 22.61
N ILE A 267 16.49 -9.65 22.21
CA ILE A 267 16.15 -8.38 22.88
C ILE A 267 14.68 -8.36 23.29
N THR A 268 14.32 -7.42 24.15
CA THR A 268 12.92 -7.17 24.51
C THR A 268 12.17 -6.45 23.37
N GLU A 269 10.84 -6.56 23.37
CA GLU A 269 10.00 -5.83 22.40
C GLU A 269 10.14 -4.30 22.54
N ALA A 270 10.43 -3.80 23.75
CA ALA A 270 10.67 -2.39 23.99
C ALA A 270 11.98 -1.90 23.32
N GLU A 271 13.05 -2.67 23.45
CA GLU A 271 14.33 -2.39 22.78
C GLU A 271 14.19 -2.48 21.25
N LEU A 272 13.45 -3.49 20.77
CA LEU A 272 13.14 -3.60 19.35
C LEU A 272 12.36 -2.38 18.85
N THR A 273 11.32 -1.97 19.58
CA THR A 273 10.48 -0.83 19.20
C THR A 273 11.30 0.46 19.10
N ALA A 274 12.22 0.70 20.03
CA ALA A 274 13.14 1.83 19.96
C ALA A 274 14.07 1.75 18.74
N SER A 275 14.64 0.57 18.46
CA SER A 275 15.50 0.33 17.29
C SER A 275 14.76 0.54 15.96
N VAL A 276 13.54 -0.01 15.86
CA VAL A 276 12.65 0.14 14.70
C VAL A 276 12.29 1.60 14.47
N THR A 277 11.93 2.32 15.54
CA THR A 277 11.61 3.77 15.46
C THR A 277 12.81 4.55 14.90
N GLN A 278 14.01 4.30 15.42
CA GLN A 278 15.21 4.97 14.95
C GLN A 278 15.52 4.66 13.48
N LYS A 279 15.39 3.39 13.06
CA LYS A 279 15.66 2.97 11.68
C LYS A 279 14.64 3.51 10.68
N LEU A 280 13.36 3.49 11.04
CA LEU A 280 12.31 4.09 10.22
C LEU A 280 12.52 5.60 10.06
N ALA A 281 12.79 6.30 11.16
CA ALA A 281 13.08 7.73 11.11
C ALA A 281 14.26 8.04 10.19
N ALA A 282 15.38 7.29 10.32
CA ALA A 282 16.54 7.46 9.45
C ALA A 282 16.19 7.25 7.97
N SER A 283 15.51 6.16 7.64
CA SER A 283 15.08 5.85 6.26
C SER A 283 14.19 6.95 5.67
N ILE A 284 13.23 7.45 6.44
CA ILE A 284 12.32 8.52 6.00
C ILE A 284 13.11 9.82 5.81
N CYS A 285 14.03 10.15 6.72
CA CYS A 285 14.86 11.34 6.59
C CYS A 285 15.79 11.26 5.38
N ASP A 286 16.40 10.11 5.10
CA ASP A 286 17.23 9.92 3.92
C ASP A 286 16.42 10.09 2.64
N THR A 287 15.19 9.54 2.60
CA THR A 287 14.26 9.73 1.49
C THR A 287 13.89 11.22 1.32
N ALA A 288 13.56 11.91 2.42
CA ALA A 288 13.22 13.33 2.39
C ALA A 288 14.39 14.17 1.88
N MET A 289 15.61 13.95 2.39
CA MET A 289 16.78 14.72 1.99
C MET A 289 17.17 14.48 0.53
N THR A 290 16.91 13.27 0.01
CA THR A 290 17.25 12.89 -1.36
C THR A 290 16.25 13.46 -2.38
N TYR A 291 14.95 13.32 -2.12
CA TYR A 291 13.92 13.56 -3.14
C TYR A 291 13.06 14.81 -2.90
N CYS A 292 13.00 15.30 -1.66
CA CYS A 292 12.15 16.42 -1.28
C CYS A 292 12.96 17.71 -1.24
N ASN A 293 13.18 18.30 -2.42
CA ASN A 293 13.93 19.54 -2.62
C ASN A 293 13.06 20.66 -3.19
N GLY A 294 13.60 21.89 -3.23
CA GLY A 294 12.89 23.06 -3.76
C GLY A 294 11.56 23.30 -3.02
N THR A 295 10.46 23.44 -3.76
CA THR A 295 9.11 23.60 -3.20
C THR A 295 8.61 22.37 -2.43
N ASN A 296 9.24 21.21 -2.61
CA ASN A 296 8.90 19.98 -1.91
C ASN A 296 9.70 19.79 -0.63
N THR A 297 10.59 20.71 -0.25
CA THR A 297 11.41 20.60 0.97
C THR A 297 10.53 20.45 2.22
N GLN A 298 10.77 19.39 3.01
CA GLN A 298 9.98 19.08 4.21
C GLN A 298 10.71 19.40 5.52
N TYR A 299 12.04 19.36 5.50
CA TYR A 299 12.87 19.57 6.68
C TYR A 299 14.08 20.42 6.32
N ASN A 300 14.53 21.24 7.27
CA ASN A 300 15.70 22.10 7.08
C ASN A 300 17.03 21.33 7.10
N SER A 301 17.03 20.15 7.74
CA SER A 301 18.20 19.28 7.87
C SER A 301 17.79 17.86 8.27
N THR A 302 18.69 16.88 8.05
CA THR A 302 18.55 15.52 8.58
C THR A 302 18.31 15.53 10.09
N GLN A 303 19.00 16.38 10.85
CA GLN A 303 18.82 16.45 12.31
C GLN A 303 17.42 16.91 12.69
N SER A 304 16.88 17.94 12.03
CA SER A 304 15.50 18.39 12.28
C SER A 304 14.46 17.32 11.94
N CYS A 305 14.72 16.55 10.87
CA CYS A 305 13.88 15.42 10.51
C CYS A 305 13.92 14.32 11.58
N MET A 306 15.11 13.92 12.02
CA MET A 306 15.28 12.90 13.05
C MET A 306 14.62 13.31 14.37
N THR A 307 14.82 14.56 14.82
CA THR A 307 14.16 15.08 16.02
C THR A 307 12.65 14.99 15.90
N PHE A 308 12.06 15.50 14.81
CA PHE A 308 10.62 15.44 14.61
C PHE A 308 10.10 14.00 14.61
N LEU A 309 10.74 13.10 13.86
CA LEU A 309 10.26 11.72 13.70
C LEU A 309 10.49 10.81 14.91
N THR A 310 11.45 11.13 15.78
CA THR A 310 11.76 10.30 16.97
C THR A 310 11.26 10.88 18.28
N GLN A 311 10.97 12.19 18.34
CA GLN A 311 10.58 12.88 19.58
C GLN A 311 9.18 13.48 19.52
N GLU A 312 8.72 13.90 18.34
CA GLU A 312 7.42 14.57 18.17
C GLU A 312 6.39 13.68 17.47
N THR A 313 6.84 12.63 16.79
CA THR A 313 5.99 11.68 16.07
C THR A 313 5.98 10.34 16.79
N ARG A 314 4.78 9.84 17.11
CA ARG A 314 4.60 8.49 17.65
C ARG A 314 4.82 7.43 16.56
N LEU A 315 5.32 6.25 16.93
CA LEU A 315 5.46 5.13 15.99
C LEU A 315 4.12 4.82 15.30
N GLY A 316 3.05 4.69 16.10
CA GLY A 316 1.71 4.32 15.65
C GLY A 316 1.36 2.89 16.00
N GLN A 317 0.06 2.59 16.04
CA GLN A 317 -0.48 1.24 16.13
C GLN A 317 -0.69 0.64 14.72
N PRO A 318 -0.90 -0.69 14.60
CA PRO A 318 -0.98 -1.32 13.29
C PRO A 318 -2.23 -0.91 12.48
N TYR A 319 -3.29 -0.42 13.10
CA TYR A 319 -4.45 0.17 12.40
C TYR A 319 -4.27 1.66 12.04
N GLU A 320 -3.07 2.24 12.28
CA GLU A 320 -2.81 3.68 12.18
C GLU A 320 -1.85 4.05 11.04
N LEU A 321 -1.80 3.26 9.96
CA LEU A 321 -0.99 3.57 8.77
C LEU A 321 -1.58 4.73 7.95
N GLY A 322 -2.77 5.23 8.33
CA GLY A 322 -3.37 6.46 7.83
C GLY A 322 -3.49 7.55 8.89
N ARG A 323 -2.68 7.55 9.96
CA ARG A 323 -2.74 8.56 11.04
C ARG A 323 -1.47 9.39 11.12
N ASN A 324 -1.39 10.36 12.03
CA ASN A 324 -0.14 11.11 12.23
C ASN A 324 0.91 10.27 12.96
N THR A 325 1.50 9.32 12.24
CA THR A 325 2.39 8.30 12.79
C THR A 325 3.62 8.13 11.93
N LEU A 326 4.66 7.53 12.51
CA LEU A 326 5.84 7.09 11.77
C LEU A 326 5.50 5.95 10.82
N LEU A 327 4.57 5.05 11.19
CA LEU A 327 4.07 3.99 10.31
C LEU A 327 3.38 4.54 9.06
N CYS A 328 2.59 5.61 9.16
CA CYS A 328 2.02 6.28 7.98
C CYS A 328 3.13 6.82 7.07
N ARG A 329 4.11 7.52 7.65
CA ARG A 329 5.25 8.07 6.87
C ARG A 329 6.11 6.98 6.23
N MET A 330 6.24 5.83 6.88
CA MET A 330 6.85 4.63 6.31
C MET A 330 6.09 4.12 5.08
N VAL A 331 4.76 4.19 5.05
CA VAL A 331 4.00 3.88 3.84
C VAL A 331 4.40 4.85 2.73
N HIS A 332 4.38 6.15 3.03
CA HIS A 332 4.57 7.19 2.04
C HIS A 332 5.99 7.35 1.48
N GLN A 333 7.05 7.08 2.27
CA GLN A 333 8.42 7.17 1.78
C GLN A 333 8.65 6.30 0.54
N ASN A 334 7.96 5.16 0.45
CA ASN A 334 8.09 4.22 -0.66
C ASN A 334 7.51 4.76 -1.97
N MET A 335 6.68 5.81 -1.94
CA MET A 335 6.09 6.40 -3.15
C MET A 335 6.78 7.71 -3.56
N VAL A 336 7.61 8.29 -2.67
CA VAL A 336 8.32 9.55 -2.94
C VAL A 336 9.16 9.51 -4.21
N PRO A 337 9.95 8.46 -4.52
CA PRO A 337 10.75 8.43 -5.75
C PRO A 337 9.93 8.50 -7.05
N TYR A 338 8.67 8.10 -7.03
CA TYR A 338 7.79 8.16 -8.20
C TYR A 338 7.21 9.55 -8.41
N ARG A 339 6.71 10.19 -7.34
CA ARG A 339 6.09 11.53 -7.39
C ARG A 339 6.39 12.35 -6.15
N PRO A 340 7.57 12.98 -6.07
CA PRO A 340 7.96 13.79 -4.92
C PRO A 340 6.97 14.91 -4.59
N SER A 341 6.40 15.58 -5.61
CA SER A 341 5.46 16.69 -5.41
C SER A 341 4.16 16.28 -4.72
N VAL A 342 3.79 15.00 -4.77
CA VAL A 342 2.60 14.46 -4.10
C VAL A 342 2.98 13.89 -2.74
N HIS A 343 4.06 13.10 -2.65
CA HIS A 343 4.35 12.32 -1.44
C HIS A 343 5.27 12.99 -0.44
N CYS A 344 6.05 14.01 -0.84
CA CYS A 344 6.90 14.73 0.11
C CYS A 344 6.10 15.36 1.27
N PRO A 345 4.99 16.09 1.03
CA PRO A 345 4.15 16.62 2.11
C PRO A 345 3.70 15.55 3.12
N HIS A 346 3.45 14.32 2.65
CA HIS A 346 2.97 13.21 3.48
C HIS A 346 4.02 12.70 4.48
N ILE A 347 5.30 12.71 4.09
CA ILE A 347 6.39 12.30 4.99
C ILE A 347 6.92 13.42 5.88
N GLY A 348 6.49 14.67 5.65
CA GLY A 348 6.90 15.84 6.42
C GLY A 348 6.07 16.13 7.68
N PRO A 349 6.33 17.26 8.37
CA PRO A 349 5.60 17.63 9.58
C PRO A 349 4.11 17.88 9.37
N SER A 350 3.73 18.42 8.21
CA SER A 350 2.32 18.70 7.89
C SER A 350 1.48 17.43 7.69
N GLY A 351 2.12 16.31 7.36
CA GLY A 351 1.45 15.07 6.95
C GLY A 351 0.67 15.17 5.63
N GLY A 352 0.63 16.35 4.99
CA GLY A 352 0.02 16.62 3.69
C GLY A 352 -1.45 16.18 3.55
N GLY A 353 -2.22 16.10 4.64
CA GLY A 353 -3.60 15.62 4.62
C GLY A 353 -3.77 14.08 4.64
N TYR A 354 -2.66 13.34 4.73
CA TYR A 354 -2.65 11.87 4.73
C TYR A 354 -2.06 11.27 6.01
N CYS A 355 -0.97 11.82 6.53
CA CYS A 355 -0.43 11.44 7.83
C CYS A 355 -0.82 12.45 8.91
N ASP A 356 -2.13 12.60 9.12
CA ASP A 356 -2.72 13.47 10.15
C ASP A 356 -3.70 12.70 11.05
N ASP A 357 -4.19 13.32 12.12
CA ASP A 357 -5.22 12.73 13.00
C ASP A 357 -6.61 13.36 12.77
N SER A 358 -6.87 13.93 11.58
CA SER A 358 -8.12 14.67 11.32
C SER A 358 -9.40 13.81 11.37
N PRO A 359 -9.43 12.55 10.88
CA PRO A 359 -10.61 11.71 11.04
C PRO A 359 -10.58 11.03 12.42
N ASP A 360 -11.65 11.10 13.21
CA ASP A 360 -11.80 10.23 14.38
C ASP A 360 -12.45 8.89 14.01
N TYR A 361 -12.62 7.99 14.98
CA TYR A 361 -13.26 6.70 14.74
C TYR A 361 -14.69 6.86 14.19
N ASN A 362 -15.50 7.73 14.79
CA ASN A 362 -16.89 7.90 14.41
C ASN A 362 -17.03 8.47 13.00
N GLY A 363 -16.24 9.49 12.67
CA GLY A 363 -16.15 10.08 11.34
C GLY A 363 -15.67 9.07 10.30
N THR A 364 -14.71 8.21 10.64
CA THR A 364 -14.23 7.15 9.74
C THR A 364 -15.34 6.14 9.42
N VAL A 365 -16.05 5.64 10.43
CA VAL A 365 -17.10 4.61 10.24
C VAL A 365 -18.36 5.20 9.62
N ALA A 366 -18.70 6.46 9.94
CA ALA A 366 -19.87 7.14 9.38
C ALA A 366 -19.63 7.74 7.99
N GLN A 367 -18.40 7.69 7.47
CA GLN A 367 -18.05 8.29 6.19
C GLN A 367 -18.80 7.62 5.03
N ASN A 368 -19.62 8.39 4.32
CA ASN A 368 -20.20 8.02 3.03
C ASN A 368 -19.20 8.30 1.91
N TYR A 369 -18.15 7.50 1.82
CA TYR A 369 -17.05 7.73 0.88
C TYR A 369 -17.42 7.38 -0.58
N PHE A 370 -18.02 6.21 -0.79
CA PHE A 370 -18.34 5.74 -2.15
C PHE A 370 -19.49 6.56 -2.75
N SER A 371 -19.28 7.06 -3.97
CA SER A 371 -20.21 7.90 -4.73
C SER A 371 -21.49 7.16 -5.14
N ASN A 372 -21.46 5.84 -5.13
CA ASN A 372 -22.64 4.99 -5.11
C ASN A 372 -22.51 3.97 -3.97
N LEU A 373 -23.58 3.22 -3.67
CA LEU A 373 -23.52 2.10 -2.74
C LEU A 373 -23.35 0.83 -3.57
N PRO A 374 -22.13 0.50 -4.02
CA PRO A 374 -21.97 -0.56 -5.00
C PRO A 374 -22.33 -1.92 -4.42
N PHE A 375 -22.17 -2.09 -3.10
CA PHE A 375 -22.32 -3.39 -2.44
C PHE A 375 -23.69 -3.57 -1.78
N VAL A 376 -24.62 -2.63 -1.97
CA VAL A 376 -25.97 -2.70 -1.42
C VAL A 376 -27.00 -2.63 -2.53
N TYR A 377 -27.83 -3.67 -2.62
CA TYR A 377 -29.00 -3.63 -3.49
C TYR A 377 -30.00 -2.58 -2.97
N LYS A 378 -30.22 -1.51 -3.75
CA LYS A 378 -31.31 -0.57 -3.47
C LYS A 378 -32.64 -1.20 -3.85
N SER A 379 -33.33 -1.83 -2.89
CA SER A 379 -34.75 -2.13 -3.07
C SER A 379 -35.54 -0.81 -3.01
N ARG A 380 -36.66 -0.73 -3.76
CA ARG A 380 -37.53 0.47 -3.77
C ARG A 380 -38.15 0.83 -2.40
N ASN A 381 -37.97 -0.02 -1.38
CA ASN A 381 -38.45 0.18 0.00
C ASN A 381 -37.30 0.02 1.02
N SER A 382 -36.17 0.70 0.80
CA SER A 382 -35.07 0.68 1.78
C SER A 382 -35.51 1.36 3.08
N HIS A 383 -35.48 0.61 4.19
CA HIS A 383 -35.53 1.17 5.54
C HIS A 383 -34.46 2.26 5.64
N SER A 384 -34.85 3.41 6.21
CA SER A 384 -33.98 4.57 6.33
C SER A 384 -32.65 4.16 6.99
N PRO A 385 -31.49 4.51 6.40
CA PRO A 385 -30.21 4.21 7.02
C PRO A 385 -30.13 4.94 8.37
N PHE A 386 -29.45 4.30 9.31
CA PHE A 386 -29.10 4.82 10.62
C PHE A 386 -28.51 6.24 10.45
N MET A 387 -29.28 7.27 10.79
CA MET A 387 -28.77 8.62 10.92
C MET A 387 -28.04 8.65 12.26
N PRO A 388 -26.70 8.75 12.32
CA PRO A 388 -26.02 8.93 13.59
C PRO A 388 -26.56 10.21 14.22
N GLY A 389 -27.23 10.06 15.36
CA GLY A 389 -27.79 11.19 16.10
C GLY A 389 -26.69 12.20 16.37
N SER A 390 -26.97 13.46 16.04
CA SER A 390 -26.15 14.60 16.49
C SER A 390 -25.88 14.44 17.98
N VAL A 391 -24.62 14.23 18.35
CA VAL A 391 -24.18 14.32 19.74
C VAL A 391 -24.41 15.77 20.13
N GLY A 392 -25.54 16.02 20.80
CA GLY A 392 -25.85 17.31 21.38
C GLY A 392 -24.74 17.64 22.36
N THR A 393 -24.03 18.73 22.11
CA THR A 393 -23.24 19.41 23.13
C THR A 393 -24.17 19.74 24.28
N ALA A 394 -24.07 18.98 25.37
CA ALA A 394 -24.69 19.35 26.63
C ALA A 394 -24.04 20.68 27.05
N GLY A 395 -24.79 21.75 26.88
CA GLY A 395 -24.47 23.05 27.46
C GLY A 395 -24.37 22.88 28.97
N GLY A 396 -23.24 23.30 29.51
CA GLY A 396 -23.11 23.52 30.95
C GLY A 396 -23.99 24.69 31.34
N ASP A 397 -25.03 24.41 32.11
CA ASP A 397 -25.71 25.43 32.88
C ASP A 397 -24.93 25.70 34.17
N THR A 398 -24.61 26.97 34.31
CA THR A 398 -24.12 27.63 35.53
C THR A 398 -25.21 27.65 36.60
N SER A 399 -24.87 27.19 37.81
CA SER A 399 -25.28 27.81 39.09
C SER A 399 -24.34 27.38 40.20
#